data_AF-A0A327T5V8-F1
#
_entry.id   AF-A0A327T5V8-F1
#
_cell.length_a   1.000
_cell.length_b   1.000
_cell.length_c   1.000
_cell.angle_alpha   90.00
_cell.angle_beta   90.00
_cell.angle_gamma   90.00
#
_symmetry.space_group_name_H-M   'P 1'
#
loop_
_entity.id
_entity.type
_entity.pdbx_description
1 polymer ?
#
loop_
_entity_poly.entity_id
_entity_poly.type
_entity_poly.pdbx_seq_one_letter_code
_entity_poly.pdbx_strand_id
1 'polypeptide(L)' 'MSIEELEAYFTGINLPEQIELERGVMVMNLPLFLESHLTYIKINHELRSAEVFIHRLHQLKDRLEELKD' A
#
# COMPACT_ATOMS: atom_id res chain seq x y z
N MET A 1 11.14 -4.14 2.07
CA MET A 1 10.35 -4.62 3.23
C MET A 1 9.65 -5.90 2.86
N SER A 2 9.52 -6.84 3.80
CA SER A 2 8.63 -8.00 3.67
C SER A 2 7.16 -7.57 3.72
N ILE A 3 6.25 -8.51 3.45
CA ILE A 3 4.80 -8.25 3.51
C ILE A 3 4.38 -8.00 4.96
N GLU A 4 4.90 -8.79 5.91
CA GLU A 4 4.64 -8.64 7.34
C GLU A 4 5.09 -7.27 7.85
N GLU A 5 6.24 -6.78 7.38
CA GLU A 5 6.73 -5.44 7.71
C GLU A 5 5.82 -4.34 7.15
N LEU A 6 5.28 -4.52 5.94
CA LEU A 6 4.30 -3.59 5.35
C LEU A 6 3.00 -3.58 6.15
N GLU A 7 2.48 -4.76 6.53
CA GLU A 7 1.27 -4.87 7.34
C GLU A 7 1.42 -4.21 8.70
N ALA A 8 2.56 -4.42 9.36
CA ALA A 8 2.88 -3.79 10.64
C ALA A 8 2.94 -2.26 10.50
N TYR A 9 3.56 -1.75 9.44
CA TYR A 9 3.62 -0.31 9.18
C TYR A 9 2.23 0.31 9.04
N PHE A 10 1.35 -0.26 8.20
CA PHE A 10 0.03 0.32 7.93
C PHE A 10 -0.95 0.17 9.10
N THR A 11 -0.78 -0.83 9.96
CA THR A 11 -1.60 -1.00 11.18
C THR A 11 -1.27 0.05 12.25
N GLY A 12 -0.05 0.60 12.24
CA GLY A 12 0.43 1.52 13.27
C GLY A 12 0.18 3.01 13.02
N ILE A 13 -0.49 3.39 11.92
CA ILE A 13 -0.63 4.79 11.51
C ILE A 13 -2.09 5.16 11.22
N ASN A 14 -2.42 6.44 11.43
CA ASN A 14 -3.67 7.01 10.92
C ASN A 14 -3.51 7.27 9.43
N LEU A 15 -4.36 6.63 8.63
CA LEU A 15 -4.34 6.74 7.18
C LEU A 15 -5.32 7.83 6.72
N PRO A 16 -4.96 8.65 5.71
CA PRO A 16 -5.92 9.54 5.07
C PRO A 16 -6.98 8.73 4.31
N GLU A 17 -8.15 9.32 4.07
CA GLU A 17 -9.21 8.69 3.29
C GLU A 17 -8.79 8.47 1.82
N GLN A 18 -8.06 9.44 1.27
CA GLN A 18 -7.58 9.45 -0.10
C GLN A 18 -6.15 9.99 -0.19
N ILE A 19 -5.42 9.59 -1.23
CA ILE A 19 -4.04 10.04 -1.46
C ILE A 19 -3.71 10.09 -2.96
N GLU A 20 -2.96 11.10 -3.38
CA GLU A 20 -2.28 11.09 -4.68
C GLU A 20 -1.02 10.24 -4.55
N LEU A 21 -1.07 9.03 -5.09
CA LEU A 21 0.02 8.05 -4.99
C LEU A 21 1.19 8.41 -5.91
N GLU A 22 0.85 8.83 -7.12
CA GLU A 22 1.74 9.35 -8.15
C GLU A 22 1.03 10.49 -8.87
N ARG A 23 1.76 11.32 -9.62
CA ARG A 23 1.18 12.44 -10.34
C ARG A 23 0.01 12.01 -11.23
N GLY A 24 -1.20 12.48 -10.91
CA GLY A 24 -2.44 12.17 -11.61
C GLY A 24 -3.07 10.82 -11.25
N VAL A 25 -2.51 10.08 -10.27
CA VAL A 25 -3.02 8.79 -9.79
C VAL A 25 -3.58 8.97 -8.38
N MET A 26 -4.90 9.14 -8.30
CA MET A 26 -5.62 9.28 -7.03
C MET A 26 -6.15 7.94 -6.55
N VAL A 27 -5.78 7.57 -5.32
CA VAL A 27 -6.44 6.51 -4.56
C VAL A 27 -7.53 7.15 -3.73
N MET A 28 -8.78 6.98 -4.15
CA MET A 28 -9.95 7.63 -3.53
C MET A 28 -10.43 6.96 -2.24
N ASN A 29 -10.02 5.71 -2.01
CA ASN A 29 -10.35 4.95 -0.81
C ASN A 29 -9.12 4.14 -0.39
N LEU A 30 -8.28 4.77 0.41
CA LEU A 30 -7.01 4.20 0.84
C LEU A 30 -7.18 2.95 1.72
N PRO A 31 -8.15 2.88 2.66
CA PRO A 31 -8.41 1.65 3.41
C PRO A 31 -8.73 0.44 2.50
N LEU A 32 -9.63 0.62 1.52
CA LEU A 32 -9.98 -0.46 0.58
C LEU A 32 -8.80 -0.83 -0.33
N PHE A 33 -8.01 0.16 -0.75
CA PHE A 33 -6.79 -0.08 -1.50
C PHE A 33 -5.83 -0.99 -0.73
N LEU A 34 -5.56 -0.68 0.54
CA LEU A 34 -4.67 -1.49 1.39
C LEU A 34 -5.21 -2.90 1.61
N GLU A 35 -6.48 -3.02 1.98
CA GLU A 35 -7.13 -4.31 2.21
C GLU A 35 -7.03 -5.20 0.96
N SER A 36 -7.40 -4.67 -0.20
CA SER A 36 -7.37 -5.42 -1.46
C SER A 36 -5.96 -5.86 -1.86
N HIS A 37 -4.96 -5.00 -1.68
CA HIS A 37 -3.56 -5.32 -2.04
C HIS A 37 -2.98 -6.39 -1.10
N LEU A 38 -3.11 -6.20 0.21
CA LEU A 38 -2.62 -7.15 1.20
C LEU A 38 -3.31 -8.52 1.06
N THR A 39 -4.63 -8.52 0.83
CA THR A 39 -5.41 -9.75 0.61
C THR A 39 -4.95 -10.48 -0.65
N TYR A 40 -4.76 -9.75 -1.76
CA TYR A 40 -4.30 -10.35 -3.01
C TYR A 40 -2.92 -10.99 -2.83
N ILE A 41 -1.99 -10.28 -2.19
CA ILE A 41 -0.64 -10.76 -1.95
C ILE A 41 -0.65 -12.01 -1.07
N LYS A 42 -1.41 -12.02 0.03
CA LYS A 42 -1.53 -13.19 0.91
C LYS A 42 -1.97 -14.45 0.16
N ILE A 43 -2.97 -14.31 -0.72
CA ILE A 43 -3.53 -15.44 -1.48
C ILE A 43 -2.60 -15.87 -2.62
N ASN A 44 -1.90 -14.92 -3.26
CA ASN A 44 -1.22 -15.14 -4.55
C ASN A 44 0.30 -14.90 -4.49
N HIS A 45 0.94 -14.96 -3.32
CA HIS A 45 2.35 -14.57 -3.13
C HIS A 45 3.34 -15.33 -4.04
N GLU A 46 3.00 -16.56 -4.45
CA GLU A 46 3.80 -17.38 -5.38
C GLU A 46 3.67 -16.92 -6.85
N LEU A 47 2.68 -16.09 -7.17
CA LEU A 47 2.47 -15.58 -8.52
C LEU A 47 3.26 -14.30 -8.74
N ARG A 48 3.91 -14.21 -9.90
CA ARG A 48 4.59 -12.98 -10.35
C ARG A 48 3.66 -11.76 -10.38
N SER A 49 2.35 -11.97 -10.55
CA SER A 49 1.37 -10.88 -10.50
C SER A 49 1.29 -10.22 -9.12
N ALA A 50 1.69 -10.87 -8.03
CA ALA A 50 1.72 -10.24 -6.70
C ALA A 50 2.79 -9.14 -6.60
N GLU A 51 3.85 -9.18 -7.42
CA GLU A 51 4.93 -8.19 -7.40
C GLU A 51 4.43 -6.75 -7.60
N VAL A 52 3.43 -6.56 -8.49
CA VAL A 52 2.88 -5.21 -8.75
C VAL A 52 2.13 -4.66 -7.54
N PHE A 53 1.45 -5.52 -6.78
CA PHE A 53 0.73 -5.11 -5.58
C PHE A 53 1.71 -4.77 -4.45
N ILE A 54 2.78 -5.55 -4.30
CA ILE A 54 3.86 -5.25 -3.35
C ILE A 54 4.50 -3.90 -3.69
N HIS A 55 4.83 -3.69 -4.96
CA HIS A 55 5.41 -2.42 -5.42
C HIS A 55 4.51 -1.22 -5.10
N ARG A 56 3.21 -1.34 -5.37
CA ARG A 56 2.21 -0.30 -5.04
C ARG A 56 2.16 0.03 -3.55
N LEU A 57 2.34 -0.96 -2.68
CA LEU A 57 2.40 -0.74 -1.22
C LEU A 57 3.68 -0.01 -0.80
N HIS A 58 4.82 -0.30 -1.42
CA HIS A 58 6.04 0.48 -1.20
C HIS A 58 5.88 1.94 -1.63
N GLN A 59 5.33 2.19 -2.82
CA GLN A 59 5.04 3.55 -3.29
C GLN A 59 4.14 4.32 -2.32
N LEU A 60 3.10 3.65 -1.79
CA LEU A 60 2.19 4.25 -0.83
C LEU A 60 2.91 4.63 0.46
N LYS A 61 3.72 3.72 1.00
CA LYS A 61 4.52 4.01 2.19
C LYS A 61 5.41 5.23 1.96
N ASP A 62 6.16 5.25 0.87
CA ASP A 62 7.10 6.34 0.59
C ASP A 62 6.35 7.68 0.46
N ARG A 63 5.20 7.69 -0.22
CA ARG A 63 4.32 8.86 -0.29
C ARG A 63 3.80 9.32 1.07
N LEU A 64 3.42 8.40 1.95
CA LEU A 64 2.97 8.72 3.30
C LEU A 64 4.10 9.28 4.17
N GLU A 65 5.35 8.84 3.97
CA GLU A 65 6.51 9.42 4.66
C GLU A 65 6.81 10.84 4.14
N GLU A 66 6.74 11.08 2.82
CA GLU A 66 6.90 12.42 2.24
C GLU A 66 5.87 13.44 2.74
N LEU A 67 4.68 13.00 3.15
CA LEU A 67 3.63 13.87 3.68
C LEU A 67 3.78 14.19 5.17
N LYS A 68 4.71 13.52 5.88
CA LYS A 68 4.97 13.76 7.31
C LYS A 68 6.01 14.87 7.55
N ASP A 69 6.76 15.26 6.53
CA ASP A 69 7.72 16.37 6.52
C ASP A 69 7.09 17.70 6.07
#